data_AF-A0A7J0DLB2-F1
#
_entry.id   AF-A0A7J0DLB2-F1
#
_cell.length_a   1.000
_cell.length_b   1.000
_cell.length_c   1.000
_cell.angle_alpha   90.00
_cell.angle_beta   90.00
_cell.angle_gamma   90.00
#
_symmetry.space_group_name_H-M   'P 1'
#
loop_
_entity.id
_entity.type
_entity.pdbx_description
1 polymer ?
#
loop_
_entity_poly.entity_id
_entity_poly.type
_entity_poly.pdbx_seq_one_letter_code
_entity_poly.pdbx_strand_id
1 'polypeptide(L)'
;MASILSKKKKKNREKCRLSDLKTLGLELLSSRAKINNLPLLLTFVSPTSRPQYALEALLFLQAFFTPLLPLLPPSSYSTNTTGTAKDDPDFIYRTWLRSKFDEFLNSLIDVSVSPQSEEALREVVLDTIMEFVKVGNGGRFHSAIYHRFIQSIVHSTLGIDVLLDLLSSKYFKYIDVRYFTYIAVEKLARTFEAKDISGTYFLHPC
;
A
#
# COMPACT_ATOMS: atom_id res chain seq x y z
N MET A 1 36.52 -25.69 2.25
CA MET A 1 36.26 -24.98 0.96
C MET A 1 34.86 -25.22 0.38
N ALA A 2 34.13 -26.30 0.71
CA ALA A 2 32.78 -26.59 0.19
C ALA A 2 31.69 -25.54 0.56
N SER A 3 31.78 -24.90 1.74
CA SER A 3 30.80 -23.90 2.21
C SER A 3 30.84 -22.56 1.45
N ILE A 4 31.98 -22.23 0.84
CA ILE A 4 32.16 -20.97 0.07
C ILE A 4 31.54 -21.12 -1.33
N LEU A 5 31.66 -22.31 -1.92
CA LEU A 5 31.11 -22.63 -3.24
C LEU A 5 29.57 -22.65 -3.23
N SER A 6 28.94 -23.17 -2.16
CA SER A 6 27.48 -23.15 -1.99
C SER A 6 26.93 -21.75 -1.78
N LYS A 7 27.60 -20.89 -1.00
CA LYS A 7 27.26 -19.46 -0.87
C LYS A 7 27.37 -18.71 -2.20
N LYS A 8 28.41 -18.96 -2.99
CA LYS A 8 28.61 -18.33 -4.32
C LYS A 8 27.52 -18.75 -5.32
N LYS A 9 27.13 -20.03 -5.32
CA LYS A 9 26.06 -20.56 -6.20
C LYS A 9 24.67 -20.02 -5.80
N LYS A 10 24.37 -19.90 -4.50
CA LYS A 10 23.12 -19.31 -3.99
C LYS A 10 23.01 -17.82 -4.33
N LYS A 11 24.08 -17.05 -4.13
CA LYS A 11 24.15 -15.62 -4.48
C LYS A 11 23.96 -15.40 -5.99
N ASN A 12 24.51 -16.26 -6.83
CA ASN A 12 24.33 -16.16 -8.29
C ASN A 12 22.90 -16.48 -8.73
N ARG A 13 22.26 -17.49 -8.11
CA ARG A 13 20.85 -17.83 -8.35
C ARG A 13 19.89 -16.73 -7.89
N GLU A 14 20.18 -16.10 -6.76
CA GLU A 14 19.42 -14.94 -6.26
C GLU A 14 19.61 -13.73 -7.17
N LYS A 15 20.81 -13.49 -7.69
CA LYS A 15 21.06 -12.42 -8.66
C LYS A 15 20.28 -12.65 -9.96
N CYS A 16 20.24 -13.88 -10.46
CA CYS A 16 19.46 -14.28 -11.62
C CYS A 16 17.95 -14.03 -11.42
N ARG A 17 17.41 -14.44 -10.26
CA ARG A 17 15.99 -14.17 -9.93
C ARG A 17 15.67 -12.68 -9.75
N LEU A 18 16.61 -11.90 -9.24
CA LEU A 18 16.44 -10.45 -9.13
C LEU A 18 16.49 -9.77 -10.51
N SER A 19 17.32 -10.24 -11.44
CA SER A 19 17.30 -9.77 -12.84
C SER A 19 16.00 -10.14 -13.56
N ASP A 20 15.41 -11.31 -13.26
CA ASP A 20 14.10 -11.69 -13.80
C ASP A 20 13.01 -10.72 -13.30
N LEU A 21 13.01 -10.39 -12.00
CA LEU A 21 12.10 -9.39 -11.42
C LEU A 21 12.23 -8.02 -12.09
N LYS A 22 13.47 -7.55 -12.29
CA LYS A 22 13.74 -6.29 -13.01
C LYS A 22 13.18 -6.31 -14.43
N THR A 23 13.32 -7.44 -15.11
CA THR A 23 12.77 -7.63 -16.46
C THR A 23 11.25 -7.49 -16.44
N LEU A 24 10.57 -8.14 -15.50
CA LEU A 24 9.11 -8.02 -15.35
C LEU A 24 8.67 -6.56 -15.14
N GLY A 25 9.40 -5.83 -14.29
CA GLY A 25 9.15 -4.41 -14.00
C GLY A 25 9.35 -3.50 -15.22
N LEU A 26 10.47 -3.66 -15.93
CA LEU A 26 10.75 -2.89 -17.14
C LEU A 26 9.73 -3.19 -18.25
N GLU A 27 9.34 -4.46 -18.42
CA GLU A 27 8.29 -4.83 -19.36
C GLU A 27 6.94 -4.19 -19.02
N LEU A 28 6.56 -4.18 -17.74
CA LEU A 28 5.32 -3.55 -17.27
C LEU A 28 5.31 -2.04 -17.61
N LEU A 29 6.42 -1.34 -17.35
CA LEU A 29 6.53 0.09 -17.63
C LEU A 29 6.60 0.41 -19.14
N SER A 30 7.10 -0.52 -19.95
CA SER A 30 7.31 -0.30 -21.38
C SER A 30 6.03 -0.44 -22.21
N SER A 31 5.08 -1.30 -21.83
CA SER A 31 3.88 -1.54 -22.62
C SER A 31 2.69 -2.04 -21.81
N ARG A 32 1.50 -1.52 -22.13
CA ARG A 32 0.23 -2.02 -21.60
C ARG A 32 -0.05 -3.49 -21.95
N ALA A 33 0.54 -4.01 -23.02
CA ALA A 33 0.39 -5.42 -23.39
C ALA A 33 1.01 -6.38 -22.35
N LYS A 34 1.90 -5.86 -21.49
CA LYS A 34 2.57 -6.60 -20.41
C LYS A 34 1.89 -6.39 -19.06
N ILE A 35 0.63 -5.94 -19.03
CA ILE A 35 -0.12 -5.72 -17.79
C ILE A 35 -0.23 -6.95 -16.90
N ASN A 36 -0.13 -8.16 -17.47
CA ASN A 36 -0.12 -9.41 -16.71
C ASN A 36 1.11 -9.57 -15.79
N ASN A 37 2.15 -8.77 -15.96
CA ASN A 37 3.29 -8.72 -15.06
C ASN A 37 2.95 -8.01 -13.73
N LEU A 38 1.91 -7.17 -13.70
CA LEU A 38 1.51 -6.40 -12.52
C LEU A 38 1.14 -7.31 -11.33
N PRO A 39 0.23 -8.30 -11.45
CA PRO A 39 -0.06 -9.24 -10.37
C PRO A 39 1.18 -10.00 -9.88
N LEU A 40 2.11 -10.35 -10.78
CA LEU A 40 3.33 -11.06 -10.40
C LEU A 40 4.22 -10.19 -9.51
N LEU A 41 4.40 -8.91 -9.87
CA LEU A 41 5.17 -7.95 -9.08
C LEU A 41 4.54 -7.71 -7.69
N LEU A 42 3.20 -7.66 -7.60
CA LEU A 42 2.49 -7.47 -6.33
C LEU A 42 2.83 -8.56 -5.30
N THR A 43 3.03 -9.81 -5.75
CA THR A 43 3.38 -10.92 -4.83
C THR A 43 4.70 -10.71 -4.08
N PHE A 44 5.60 -9.87 -4.61
CA PHE A 44 6.88 -9.59 -3.98
C PHE A 44 6.78 -8.49 -2.91
N VAL A 45 5.72 -7.70 -2.86
CA VAL A 45 5.50 -6.68 -1.82
C VAL A 45 4.75 -7.33 -0.67
N SER A 46 5.49 -7.93 0.24
CA SER A 46 4.97 -8.65 1.40
C SER A 46 5.96 -8.56 2.57
N PRO A 47 5.48 -8.56 3.82
CA PRO A 47 6.37 -8.55 5.00
C PRO A 47 7.34 -9.73 5.06
N THR A 48 7.00 -10.84 4.40
CA THR A 48 7.80 -12.08 4.38
C THR A 48 8.76 -12.14 3.20
N SER A 49 8.63 -11.23 2.24
CA SER A 49 9.51 -11.15 1.09
C SER A 49 10.89 -10.69 1.52
N ARG A 50 11.91 -11.16 0.79
CA ARG A 50 13.27 -10.67 1.00
C ARG A 50 13.31 -9.16 0.65
N PRO A 51 13.92 -8.31 1.49
CA PRO A 51 13.86 -6.85 1.36
C PRO A 51 14.27 -6.34 -0.03
N GLN A 52 15.33 -6.89 -0.61
CA GLN A 52 15.79 -6.50 -1.95
C GLN A 52 14.77 -6.78 -3.07
N TYR A 53 13.95 -7.83 -2.94
CA TYR A 53 12.91 -8.14 -3.93
C TYR A 53 11.68 -7.28 -3.69
N ALA A 54 11.29 -7.08 -2.42
CA ALA A 54 10.19 -6.20 -2.05
C ALA A 54 10.45 -4.76 -2.49
N LEU A 55 11.64 -4.24 -2.23
CA LEU A 55 12.08 -2.91 -2.63
C LEU A 55 12.05 -2.74 -4.15
N GLU A 56 12.65 -3.68 -4.89
CA GLU A 56 12.69 -3.60 -6.35
C GLU A 56 11.27 -3.64 -6.95
N ALA A 57 10.42 -4.55 -6.49
CA ALA A 57 9.03 -4.63 -6.94
C ALA A 57 8.25 -3.36 -6.61
N LEU A 58 8.41 -2.83 -5.39
CA LEU A 58 7.80 -1.58 -4.94
C LEU A 58 8.17 -0.42 -5.86
N LEU A 59 9.44 -0.26 -6.23
CA LEU A 59 9.87 0.85 -7.10
C LEU A 59 9.21 0.80 -8.47
N PHE A 60 9.10 -0.39 -9.08
CA PHE A 60 8.40 -0.55 -10.36
C PHE A 60 6.90 -0.31 -10.25
N LEU A 61 6.26 -0.83 -9.20
CA LEU A 61 4.83 -0.64 -8.95
C LEU A 61 4.51 0.83 -8.68
N GLN A 62 5.35 1.52 -7.90
CA GLN A 62 5.23 2.95 -7.66
C GLN A 62 5.36 3.75 -8.96
N ALA A 63 6.42 3.50 -9.73
CA ALA A 63 6.62 4.17 -11.03
C ALA A 63 5.44 3.93 -11.99
N PHE A 64 4.84 2.74 -11.95
CA PHE A 64 3.68 2.38 -12.75
C PHE A 64 2.41 3.10 -12.30
N PHE A 65 2.09 3.11 -11.00
CA PHE A 65 0.83 3.64 -10.49
C PHE A 65 0.80 5.16 -10.31
N THR A 66 1.92 5.81 -9.98
CA THR A 66 1.99 7.26 -9.75
C THR A 66 1.37 8.09 -10.89
N PRO A 67 1.72 7.88 -12.18
CA PRO A 67 1.11 8.65 -13.28
C PRO A 67 -0.35 8.24 -13.56
N LEU A 68 -0.77 7.05 -13.14
CA LEU A 68 -2.10 6.51 -13.40
C LEU A 68 -3.11 6.89 -12.33
N LEU A 69 -2.66 7.21 -11.12
CA LEU A 69 -3.51 7.43 -9.95
C LEU A 69 -4.59 8.51 -10.17
N PRO A 70 -4.31 9.69 -10.76
CA PRO A 70 -5.34 10.70 -11.04
C PRO A 70 -6.38 10.26 -12.07
N LEU A 71 -6.10 9.20 -12.82
CA LEU A 71 -6.92 8.67 -13.91
C LEU A 71 -7.77 7.47 -13.48
N LEU A 72 -7.60 6.99 -12.24
CA LEU A 72 -8.35 5.86 -11.69
C LEU A 72 -9.73 6.33 -11.21
N PRO A 73 -10.77 5.49 -11.37
CA PRO A 73 -12.08 5.79 -10.80
C PRO A 73 -12.00 5.84 -9.27
N PRO A 74 -12.83 6.66 -8.61
CA PRO A 74 -12.87 6.71 -7.16
C PRO A 74 -13.28 5.36 -6.56
N SER A 75 -12.75 5.05 -5.37
CA SER A 75 -12.98 3.77 -4.67
C SER A 75 -14.44 3.42 -4.39
N SER A 76 -15.32 4.43 -4.38
CA SER A 76 -16.72 4.33 -4.01
C SER A 76 -17.61 4.75 -5.17
N TYR A 77 -17.37 4.20 -6.35
CA TYR A 77 -18.30 4.42 -7.46
C TYR A 77 -19.60 3.64 -7.18
N SER A 78 -20.64 4.35 -6.76
CA SER A 78 -22.00 3.82 -6.71
C SER A 78 -22.41 3.44 -8.13
N THR A 79 -22.93 2.22 -8.29
CA THR A 79 -23.33 1.59 -9.56
C THR A 79 -24.49 2.28 -10.30
N ASN A 80 -24.84 3.51 -9.94
CA ASN A 80 -26.00 4.26 -10.43
C ASN A 80 -25.75 5.05 -11.73
N THR A 81 -24.64 4.84 -12.43
CA THR A 81 -24.48 5.34 -13.80
C THR A 81 -25.27 4.46 -14.78
N THR A 82 -26.19 5.11 -15.48
CA THR A 82 -27.14 4.54 -16.42
C THR A 82 -26.45 3.88 -17.63
N GLY A 83 -26.63 2.57 -17.74
CA GLY A 83 -26.90 1.83 -18.98
C GLY A 83 -25.89 1.72 -20.13
N THR A 84 -24.79 2.49 -20.18
CA THR A 84 -23.85 2.41 -21.34
C THR A 84 -22.36 2.48 -20.97
N ALA A 85 -22.01 3.11 -19.85
CA ALA A 85 -20.61 3.26 -19.42
C ALA A 85 -19.99 2.00 -18.79
N LYS A 86 -20.79 0.98 -18.43
CA LYS A 86 -20.29 -0.26 -17.79
C LYS A 86 -19.68 -1.27 -18.75
N ASP A 87 -20.03 -1.18 -20.04
CA ASP A 87 -19.52 -2.08 -21.09
C ASP A 87 -18.36 -1.45 -21.88
N ASP A 88 -17.92 -0.24 -21.51
CA ASP A 88 -16.72 0.37 -22.07
C ASP A 88 -15.46 -0.42 -21.64
N PRO A 89 -14.69 -1.01 -22.57
CA PRO A 89 -13.47 -1.76 -22.24
C PRO A 89 -12.46 -0.93 -21.44
N ASP A 90 -12.37 0.38 -21.70
CA ASP A 90 -11.47 1.27 -20.98
C ASP A 90 -11.92 1.48 -19.53
N PHE A 91 -13.23 1.61 -19.29
CA PHE A 91 -13.78 1.68 -17.94
C PHE A 91 -13.56 0.38 -17.15
N ILE A 92 -13.79 -0.79 -17.78
CA ILE A 92 -13.53 -2.10 -17.17
C ILE A 92 -12.05 -2.22 -16.79
N TYR A 93 -11.15 -1.86 -17.71
CA TYR A 93 -9.71 -1.87 -17.48
C TYR A 93 -9.30 -0.97 -16.31
N ARG A 94 -9.80 0.27 -16.26
CA ARG A 94 -9.49 1.21 -15.18
C ARG A 94 -10.04 0.76 -13.82
N THR A 95 -11.20 0.12 -13.82
CA THR A 95 -11.79 -0.46 -12.60
C THR A 95 -10.95 -1.61 -12.07
N TRP A 96 -10.49 -2.51 -12.97
CA TRP A 96 -9.56 -3.57 -12.60
C TRP A 96 -8.23 -2.99 -12.08
N LEU A 97 -7.70 -1.97 -12.76
CA LEU A 97 -6.46 -1.30 -12.36
C LEU A 97 -6.56 -0.63 -10.99
N ARG A 98 -7.73 -0.03 -10.68
CA ARG A 98 -8.05 0.50 -9.36
C ARG A 98 -8.03 -0.60 -8.30
N SER A 99 -8.63 -1.76 -8.57
CA SER A 99 -8.56 -2.92 -7.68
C SER A 99 -7.11 -3.38 -7.43
N LYS A 100 -6.26 -3.38 -8.46
CA LYS A 100 -4.83 -3.72 -8.29
C LYS A 100 -4.03 -2.68 -7.53
N PHE A 101 -4.37 -1.40 -7.66
CA PHE A 101 -3.79 -0.36 -6.82
C PHE A 101 -4.23 -0.52 -5.36
N ASP A 102 -5.49 -0.86 -5.09
CA ASP A 102 -5.95 -1.11 -3.73
C ASP A 102 -5.27 -2.33 -3.11
N GLU A 103 -5.05 -3.39 -3.89
CA GLU A 103 -4.22 -4.55 -3.49
C GLU A 103 -2.79 -4.10 -3.13
N PHE A 104 -2.17 -3.27 -3.98
CA PHE A 104 -0.85 -2.72 -3.72
C PHE A 104 -0.78 -1.89 -2.43
N LEU A 105 -1.75 -1.00 -2.21
CA LEU A 105 -1.84 -0.22 -0.98
C LEU A 105 -1.96 -1.11 0.25
N ASN A 106 -2.69 -2.21 0.17
CA ASN A 106 -2.80 -3.16 1.29
C ASN A 106 -1.45 -3.78 1.59
N SER A 107 -0.75 -4.27 0.57
CA SER A 107 0.59 -4.80 0.70
C SER A 107 1.56 -3.80 1.32
N LEU A 108 1.50 -2.52 0.93
CA LEU A 108 2.32 -1.47 1.53
C LEU A 108 1.98 -1.26 3.01
N ILE A 109 0.69 -1.16 3.34
CA ILE A 109 0.23 -1.01 4.73
C ILE A 109 0.70 -2.21 5.57
N ASP A 110 0.52 -3.42 5.07
CA ASP A 110 0.92 -4.67 5.75
C ASP A 110 2.42 -4.71 6.01
N VAL A 111 3.25 -4.33 5.03
CA VAL A 111 4.71 -4.21 5.21
C VAL A 111 5.04 -3.14 6.25
N SER A 112 4.35 -2.00 6.22
CA SER A 112 4.60 -0.91 7.16
C SER A 112 4.35 -1.34 8.62
N VAL A 113 3.21 -1.99 8.86
CA VAL A 113 2.74 -2.33 10.22
C VAL A 113 3.23 -3.68 10.73
N SER A 114 4.01 -4.42 9.93
CA SER A 114 4.50 -5.76 10.31
C SER A 114 5.84 -5.70 11.05
N PRO A 115 5.99 -6.44 12.16
CA PRO A 115 7.25 -6.57 12.89
C PRO A 115 8.33 -7.34 12.12
N GLN A 116 7.95 -8.12 11.11
CA GLN A 116 8.89 -8.91 10.31
C GLN A 116 9.62 -8.07 9.24
N SER A 117 9.11 -6.87 8.96
CA SER A 117 9.68 -6.01 7.93
C SER A 117 10.89 -5.24 8.46
N GLU A 118 11.92 -5.14 7.63
CA GLU A 118 13.11 -4.34 7.94
C GLU A 118 12.78 -2.84 8.01
N GLU A 119 13.48 -2.13 8.88
CA GLU A 119 13.28 -0.70 9.14
C GLU A 119 13.45 0.14 7.87
N ALA A 120 14.54 -0.05 7.12
CA ALA A 120 14.79 0.67 5.88
C ALA A 120 13.69 0.45 4.83
N LEU A 121 13.12 -0.77 4.74
CA LEU A 121 12.01 -1.04 3.83
C LEU A 121 10.74 -0.32 4.29
N ARG A 122 10.48 -0.29 5.59
CA ARG A 122 9.34 0.45 6.18
C ARG A 122 9.42 1.94 5.90
N GLU A 123 10.61 2.53 5.95
CA GLU A 123 10.80 3.93 5.57
C GLU A 123 10.42 4.20 4.11
N VAL A 124 10.91 3.36 3.19
CA VAL A 124 10.59 3.50 1.75
C VAL A 124 9.10 3.29 1.49
N VAL A 125 8.48 2.32 2.18
CA VAL A 125 7.05 2.06 2.12
C VAL A 125 6.24 3.26 2.63
N LEU A 126 6.63 3.85 3.75
CA LEU A 126 6.00 5.06 4.26
C LEU A 126 6.10 6.18 3.22
N ASP A 127 7.29 6.39 2.66
CA ASP A 127 7.50 7.44 1.65
C ASP A 127 6.62 7.23 0.42
N THR A 128 6.42 5.97 0.03
CA THR A 128 5.55 5.58 -1.09
C THR A 128 4.08 5.83 -0.78
N ILE A 129 3.60 5.45 0.42
CA ILE A 129 2.22 5.72 0.86
C ILE A 129 1.97 7.24 0.87
N MET A 130 2.91 8.01 1.42
CA MET A 130 2.78 9.47 1.53
C MET A 130 2.81 10.16 0.15
N GLU A 131 3.57 9.63 -0.81
CA GLU A 131 3.52 10.12 -2.19
C GLU A 131 2.14 9.88 -2.82
N PHE A 132 1.51 8.72 -2.59
CA PHE A 132 0.13 8.49 -3.04
C PHE A 132 -0.90 9.35 -2.33
N VAL A 133 -0.70 9.64 -1.04
CA VAL A 133 -1.54 10.60 -0.31
C VAL A 133 -1.42 12.00 -0.92
N LYS A 134 -0.24 12.40 -1.38
CA LYS A 134 0.00 13.71 -2.00
C LYS A 134 -0.53 13.80 -3.44
N VAL A 135 -0.29 12.77 -4.26
CA VAL A 135 -0.59 12.78 -5.70
C VAL A 135 -2.02 12.34 -5.99
N GLY A 136 -2.63 11.54 -5.10
CA GLY A 136 -3.79 10.73 -5.44
C GLY A 136 -5.10 11.46 -5.73
N ASN A 137 -5.22 12.74 -5.42
CA ASN A 137 -6.43 13.52 -5.70
C ASN A 137 -6.11 14.79 -6.51
N GLY A 138 -5.36 14.64 -7.62
CA GLY A 138 -5.00 15.77 -8.50
C GLY A 138 -4.12 16.81 -7.80
N GLY A 139 -3.20 16.34 -6.94
CA GLY A 139 -2.36 17.20 -6.10
C GLY A 139 -3.01 17.64 -4.78
N ARG A 140 -4.27 17.24 -4.51
CA ARG A 140 -4.90 17.38 -3.19
C ARG A 140 -4.60 16.17 -2.33
N PHE A 141 -4.62 16.38 -1.02
CA PHE A 141 -4.42 15.33 -0.03
C PHE A 141 -5.51 14.26 -0.12
N HIS A 142 -5.11 13.01 -0.41
CA HIS A 142 -6.01 11.87 -0.50
C HIS A 142 -6.30 11.29 0.89
N SER A 143 -7.22 11.94 1.61
CA SER A 143 -7.56 11.63 3.01
C SER A 143 -7.98 10.18 3.25
N ALA A 144 -8.64 9.51 2.30
CA ALA A 144 -9.06 8.12 2.46
C ALA A 144 -7.88 7.14 2.56
N ILE A 145 -6.83 7.30 1.75
CA ILE A 145 -5.60 6.47 1.83
C ILE A 145 -4.95 6.70 3.18
N TYR A 146 -4.81 7.97 3.58
CA TYR A 146 -4.18 8.33 4.84
C TYR A 146 -4.94 7.81 6.06
N HIS A 147 -6.26 7.99 6.09
CA HIS A 147 -7.11 7.48 7.17
C HIS A 147 -6.98 5.97 7.34
N ARG A 148 -6.99 5.23 6.22
CA ARG A 148 -6.82 3.79 6.23
C ARG A 148 -5.46 3.38 6.80
N PHE A 149 -4.41 4.11 6.45
CA PHE A 149 -3.07 3.87 6.98
C PHE A 149 -3.00 4.14 8.49
N ILE A 150 -3.53 5.27 8.98
CA ILE A 150 -3.59 5.59 10.41
C ILE A 150 -4.39 4.52 11.17
N GLN A 151 -5.52 4.07 10.63
CA GLN A 151 -6.30 2.99 11.22
C GLN A 151 -5.47 1.71 11.37
N SER A 152 -4.69 1.33 10.37
CA SER A 152 -3.82 0.15 10.45
C SER A 152 -2.66 0.32 11.44
N ILE A 153 -2.11 1.53 11.59
CA ILE A 153 -1.10 1.83 12.62
C ILE A 153 -1.66 1.60 14.02
N VAL A 154 -2.87 2.11 14.30
CA VAL A 154 -3.51 2.00 15.62
C VAL A 154 -3.80 0.54 16.00
N HIS A 155 -4.08 -0.32 15.03
CA HIS A 155 -4.32 -1.75 15.26
C HIS A 155 -3.06 -2.63 15.08
N SER A 156 -1.89 -2.02 14.91
CA SER A 156 -0.64 -2.75 14.63
C SER A 156 -0.10 -3.47 15.86
N THR A 157 0.56 -4.61 15.64
CA THR A 157 1.30 -5.37 16.65
C THR A 157 2.78 -4.98 16.74
N LEU A 158 3.29 -4.13 15.83
CA LEU A 158 4.69 -3.67 15.78
C LEU A 158 5.02 -2.64 16.88
N GLY A 159 4.00 -2.11 17.58
CA GLY A 159 4.14 -1.01 18.52
C GLY A 159 3.91 0.33 17.80
N ILE A 160 3.01 1.14 18.36
CA ILE A 160 2.57 2.40 17.72
C ILE A 160 3.71 3.43 17.65
N ASP A 161 4.62 3.41 18.61
CA ASP A 161 5.70 4.39 18.76
C ASP A 161 6.65 4.36 17.56
N VAL A 162 7.02 3.18 17.06
CA VAL A 162 7.94 3.03 15.91
C VAL A 162 7.39 3.75 14.67
N LEU A 163 6.10 3.56 14.38
CA LEU A 163 5.46 4.15 13.20
C LEU A 163 5.17 5.63 13.41
N LEU A 164 4.77 6.01 14.63
CA LEU A 164 4.49 7.39 14.99
C LEU A 164 5.74 8.26 14.99
N ASP A 165 6.87 7.74 15.47
CA ASP A 165 8.17 8.42 15.43
C ASP A 165 8.63 8.65 14.00
N LEU A 166 8.45 7.64 13.13
CA LEU A 166 8.78 7.76 11.70
C LEU A 166 7.88 8.80 10.99
N LEU A 167 6.58 8.78 11.30
CA LEU A 167 5.62 9.75 10.76
C LEU A 167 5.90 11.17 11.27
N SER A 168 6.23 11.30 12.56
CA SER A 168 6.52 12.55 13.24
C SER A 168 7.79 13.20 12.70
N SER A 169 8.87 12.43 12.64
CA SER A 169 10.18 12.91 12.17
C SER A 169 10.17 13.36 10.70
N LYS A 170 9.47 12.65 9.81
CA LYS A 170 9.50 12.94 8.36
C LYS A 170 8.35 13.83 7.87
N TYR A 171 7.15 13.67 8.43
CA TYR A 171 5.91 14.19 7.82
C TYR A 171 5.11 15.16 8.69
N PHE A 172 5.26 15.17 10.02
CA PHE A 172 4.51 16.13 10.86
C PHE A 172 4.97 17.59 10.71
N LYS A 173 6.05 17.86 9.97
CA LYS A 173 6.34 19.23 9.54
C LYS A 173 5.23 19.82 8.63
N TYR A 174 4.51 18.99 7.89
CA TYR A 174 3.44 19.43 6.99
C TYR A 174 2.12 19.63 7.74
N ILE A 175 1.42 20.74 7.46
CA ILE A 175 0.17 21.10 8.15
C ILE A 175 -0.98 20.15 7.78
N ASP A 176 -1.09 19.78 6.50
CA ASP A 176 -2.14 18.88 6.02
C ASP A 176 -2.04 17.51 6.70
N VAL A 177 -0.82 16.97 6.81
CA VAL A 177 -0.59 15.69 7.49
C VAL A 177 -1.10 15.77 8.92
N ARG A 178 -0.65 16.77 9.70
CA ARG A 178 -1.11 16.97 11.10
C ARG A 178 -2.62 17.09 11.20
N TYR A 179 -3.23 17.94 10.38
CA TYR A 179 -4.67 18.16 10.35
C TYR A 179 -5.42 16.85 10.09
N PHE A 180 -5.06 16.11 9.04
CA PHE A 180 -5.71 14.84 8.73
C PHE A 180 -5.39 13.73 9.73
N THR A 181 -4.26 13.79 10.46
CA THR A 181 -4.01 12.89 11.59
C THR A 181 -5.04 13.10 12.68
N TYR A 182 -5.27 14.35 13.10
CA TYR A 182 -6.26 14.66 14.14
C TYR A 182 -7.66 14.21 13.73
N ILE A 183 -8.08 14.48 12.49
CA ILE A 183 -9.37 14.02 11.96
C ILE A 183 -9.46 12.49 11.94
N ALA A 184 -8.40 11.78 11.57
CA ALA A 184 -8.40 10.32 11.55
C ALA A 184 -8.50 9.74 12.97
N VAL A 185 -7.76 10.29 13.92
CA VAL A 185 -7.80 9.88 15.33
C VAL A 185 -9.18 10.16 15.95
N GLU A 186 -9.77 11.33 15.69
CA GLU A 186 -11.12 11.66 16.15
C GLU A 186 -12.16 10.65 15.63
N LYS A 187 -12.10 10.30 14.34
CA LYS A 187 -12.99 9.29 13.74
C LYS A 187 -12.81 7.91 14.37
N LEU A 188 -11.57 7.52 14.64
CA LEU A 188 -11.29 6.26 15.33
C LEU A 188 -11.86 6.26 16.75
N ALA A 189 -11.62 7.33 17.53
CA ALA A 189 -12.14 7.47 18.88
C ALA A 189 -13.68 7.33 18.93
N ARG A 190 -14.40 8.03 18.06
CA ARG A 190 -15.86 7.92 17.94
C ARG A 190 -16.32 6.51 17.55
N THR A 191 -15.55 5.81 16.73
CA THR A 191 -15.86 4.42 16.33
C THR A 191 -15.70 3.45 17.50
N PHE A 192 -14.70 3.66 18.35
CA PHE A 192 -14.52 2.87 19.58
C PHE A 192 -15.64 3.14 20.59
N GLU A 193 -15.99 4.40 20.84
CA GLU A 193 -17.11 4.77 21.73
C GLU A 193 -18.44 4.14 21.26
N ALA A 194 -18.74 4.19 19.96
CA ALA A 194 -19.96 3.59 19.41
C ALA A 194 -19.99 2.06 19.56
N LYS A 195 -18.83 1.40 19.45
CA LYS A 195 -18.71 -0.05 19.62
C LYS A 195 -18.95 -0.47 21.07
N ASP A 196 -18.43 0.31 22.03
CA ASP A 196 -18.64 0.05 23.46
C ASP A 196 -20.12 0.17 23.87
N ILE A 197 -20.84 1.17 23.33
CA ILE A 197 -22.27 1.35 23.59
C ILE A 197 -23.11 0.21 22.99
N SER A 198 -22.70 -0.36 21.86
CA SER A 198 -23.40 -1.49 21.23
C SER A 198 -23.19 -2.84 21.94
N GLY A 199 -22.09 -3.00 22.68
CA GLY A 199 -21.76 -4.23 23.41
C GLY A 199 -22.48 -4.36 24.76
N THR A 200 -22.96 -3.26 25.34
CA THR A 200 -23.57 -3.23 26.68
C THR A 200 -25.03 -3.68 26.74
N TYR A 201 -25.68 -4.01 25.62
CA TYR A 201 -27.08 -4.47 25.60
C TYR A 201 -27.25 -6.00 25.64
N PHE A 202 -26.18 -6.79 25.83
CA PHE A 202 -26.22 -8.25 25.94
C PHE A 202 -25.82 -8.78 27.33
N LEU A 203 -26.24 -8.12 28.41
CA LEU A 203 -26.30 -8.76 29.73
C LEU A 203 -27.75 -9.10 30.05
N HIS A 204 -28.09 -10.38 29.83
CA HIS A 204 -29.32 -10.99 30.32
C HIS A 204 -29.35 -10.92 31.86
N PRO A 205 -30.43 -10.42 32.49
CA PRO A 205 -30.67 -10.67 33.90
C PRO A 205 -31.04 -12.16 34.09
N CYS A 206 -30.52 -12.74 35.17
CA CYS A 206 -30.75 -14.11 35.64
C CYS A 206 -32.22 -14.52 35.69
#